data_AF-A0A8C9QWA4-F1
#
_entry.id   AF-A0A8C9QWA4-F1
#
_cell.length_a   1.000
_cell.length_b   1.000
_cell.length_c   1.000
_cell.angle_alpha   90.00
_cell.angle_beta   90.00
_cell.angle_gamma   90.00
#
_symmetry.space_group_name_H-M   'P 1'
#
loop_
_entity.id
_entity.type
_entity.pdbx_description
1 polymer ?
#
loop_
_entity_poly.entity_id
_entity_poly.type
_entity_poly.pdbx_seq_one_letter_code
_entity_poly.pdbx_strand_id
1 'polypeptide(L)'
;MIAVFDQICAPRPDRGFAPLPVSTTAAGNMEALGMEEEEPWYDKQDLEQDLYLAAELGKTLLEKNREMEDSLQELYLTNEEQVQEIEYLSKQLEMLREMNEQHAKVYEQLDVSAHKLELTNQKLVQESKESQQKIDRLTGTMEALQNQVDSLTARVEELRSLEQLRARAEGRAIHRTVHSIPCFQELCGVGRCEDGAVRNLEAEQHSLEEENEGLRDVVAALQAAMCAERDRREGAERECAHMLQQSAHLEERLLVADGYRQHVLELEAELRELQQLGGVRGADRANGVSDTPTVLALSEGHAREEGAEPKGKGGGTGLVGPDSASVHKSCSDTALNAIAGRDAPGRKSAGYGPRANGMPGQGMSILREVDEQYHALLERYEELLGKCRRREDSLHHAGVQTSRPVSRDSSTRDCTSLVPPPSAVATPASGAAEGVDAQAETEEGGRAGHHTPEYKALFKEIFSHIQKSKVDRKSCKARKSNK
;
A
#
# COMPACT_ATOMS: atom_id res chain seq x y z
N MET A 1 19.11 -30.57 -2.77
CA MET A 1 18.43 -31.68 -2.08
C MET A 1 17.24 -32.27 -2.85
N ILE A 2 16.87 -31.73 -4.03
CA ILE A 2 15.80 -32.32 -4.87
C ILE A 2 16.37 -33.35 -5.87
N ALA A 3 17.64 -33.24 -6.26
CA ALA A 3 18.29 -34.16 -7.19
C ALA A 3 18.64 -35.55 -6.63
N VAL A 4 18.43 -35.81 -5.33
CA VAL A 4 18.76 -37.12 -4.71
C VAL A 4 17.53 -38.03 -4.65
N PHE A 5 16.32 -37.47 -4.73
CA PHE A 5 15.08 -38.24 -4.63
C PHE A 5 14.70 -38.93 -5.95
N ASP A 6 15.00 -38.31 -7.10
CA ASP A 6 14.76 -38.91 -8.43
C ASP A 6 15.64 -40.13 -8.73
N GLN A 7 16.73 -40.34 -7.99
CA GLN A 7 17.61 -41.49 -8.18
C GLN A 7 17.07 -42.77 -7.53
N ILE A 8 16.10 -42.66 -6.60
CA ILE A 8 15.58 -43.80 -5.82
C ILE A 8 14.27 -44.35 -6.43
N CYS A 9 13.51 -43.51 -7.15
CA CYS A 9 12.20 -43.88 -7.70
C CYS A 9 12.19 -44.25 -9.20
N ALA A 10 13.35 -44.39 -9.85
CA ALA A 10 13.40 -44.81 -11.25
C ALA A 10 13.01 -46.30 -11.41
N PRO A 11 12.06 -46.66 -12.29
CA PRO A 11 11.71 -48.04 -12.55
C PRO A 11 12.90 -48.77 -13.19
N ARG A 12 13.35 -49.85 -12.57
CA ARG A 12 14.41 -50.71 -13.12
C ARG A 12 13.93 -51.30 -14.46
N PRO A 13 14.74 -51.28 -15.52
CA PRO A 13 14.37 -51.93 -16.77
C PRO A 13 14.33 -53.45 -16.60
N ASP A 14 13.26 -54.05 -17.13
CA ASP A 14 13.02 -55.50 -17.19
C ASP A 14 14.28 -56.26 -17.61
N ARG A 15 14.84 -57.04 -16.67
CA ARG A 15 15.75 -58.13 -17.03
C ARG A 15 14.91 -59.28 -17.56
N GLY A 16 14.76 -59.33 -18.87
CA GLY A 16 14.17 -60.45 -19.57
C GLY A 16 14.81 -61.77 -19.14
N PHE A 17 13.98 -62.69 -18.68
CA PHE A 17 14.31 -64.10 -18.55
C PHE A 17 14.64 -64.66 -19.94
N ALA A 18 15.90 -65.00 -20.18
CA ALA A 18 16.29 -65.80 -21.32
C ALA A 18 15.94 -67.28 -21.02
N PRO A 19 15.28 -68.01 -21.94
CA PRO A 19 15.04 -69.44 -21.75
C PRO A 19 16.34 -70.22 -21.99
N LEU A 20 16.69 -71.10 -21.05
CA LEU A 20 17.80 -72.04 -21.20
C LEU A 20 17.49 -73.08 -22.28
N PRO A 21 18.49 -73.55 -23.06
CA PRO A 21 18.29 -74.56 -24.08
C PRO A 21 18.04 -75.94 -23.47
N VAL A 22 16.90 -76.53 -23.82
CA VAL A 22 16.57 -77.94 -23.56
C VAL A 22 17.55 -78.81 -24.36
N SER A 23 18.50 -79.43 -23.67
CA SER A 23 19.31 -80.51 -24.26
C SER A 23 18.57 -81.82 -24.09
N THR A 24 18.11 -82.37 -25.20
CA THR A 24 17.54 -83.71 -25.31
C THR A 24 18.67 -84.74 -25.22
N THR A 25 18.91 -85.32 -24.05
CA THR A 25 19.79 -86.49 -23.90
C THR A 25 18.96 -87.78 -23.91
N ALA A 26 19.12 -88.50 -25.03
CA ALA A 26 19.21 -89.94 -25.18
C ALA A 26 18.41 -90.82 -24.20
N ALA A 27 17.33 -91.41 -24.73
CA ALA A 27 16.79 -92.67 -24.24
C ALA A 27 17.85 -93.78 -24.40
N GLY A 28 18.52 -94.11 -23.30
CA GLY A 28 19.35 -95.30 -23.15
C GLY A 28 18.67 -96.25 -22.16
N ASN A 29 18.41 -97.46 -22.62
CA ASN A 29 17.91 -98.59 -21.86
C ASN A 29 18.51 -98.71 -20.45
N MET A 30 17.63 -98.84 -19.44
CA MET A 30 17.91 -99.55 -18.21
C MET A 30 16.65 -100.30 -17.78
N GLU A 31 16.41 -101.44 -18.43
CA GLU A 31 15.56 -102.47 -17.83
C GLU A 31 16.37 -103.22 -16.76
N ALA A 32 15.79 -103.29 -15.57
CA ALA A 32 15.92 -104.34 -14.57
C ALA A 32 17.29 -104.60 -13.93
N LEU A 33 17.56 -103.94 -12.80
CA LEU A 33 18.28 -104.54 -11.66
C LEU A 33 17.71 -103.97 -10.34
N GLY A 34 17.23 -104.85 -9.47
CA GLY A 34 17.24 -104.67 -8.01
C GLY A 34 16.06 -103.92 -7.39
N MET A 35 15.02 -104.65 -7.01
CA MET A 35 14.41 -104.37 -5.70
C MET A 35 15.47 -104.67 -4.63
N GLU A 36 15.47 -103.87 -3.56
CA GLU A 36 16.30 -104.02 -2.35
C GLU A 36 17.79 -103.65 -2.48
N GLU A 37 18.07 -102.34 -2.48
CA GLU A 37 19.19 -101.81 -1.70
C GLU A 37 18.66 -100.59 -0.94
N GLU A 38 18.07 -100.82 0.24
CA GLU A 38 17.96 -99.80 1.27
C GLU A 38 19.40 -99.52 1.72
N GLU A 39 20.06 -98.54 1.09
CA GLU A 39 21.46 -98.16 1.36
C GLU A 39 21.67 -98.00 2.89
N PRO A 40 22.41 -98.91 3.56
CA PRO A 40 22.52 -98.93 5.03
C PRO A 40 23.44 -97.84 5.62
N TRP A 41 23.73 -96.76 4.88
CA TRP A 41 24.76 -95.79 5.25
C TRP A 41 24.25 -94.54 5.97
N TYR A 42 23.01 -94.57 6.45
CA TYR A 42 22.51 -93.64 7.45
C TYR A 42 21.79 -94.41 8.54
N ASP A 43 22.29 -94.34 9.77
CA ASP A 43 21.53 -94.78 10.93
C ASP A 43 20.21 -93.98 10.92
N LYS A 44 19.08 -94.67 11.08
CA LYS A 44 17.75 -94.04 11.02
C LYS A 44 17.62 -92.85 11.97
N GLN A 45 18.28 -92.92 13.13
CA GLN A 45 18.37 -91.80 14.09
C GLN A 45 19.13 -90.57 13.54
N ASP A 46 20.15 -90.75 12.70
CA ASP A 46 20.94 -89.63 12.16
C ASP A 46 20.16 -88.89 11.08
N LEU A 47 19.42 -89.63 10.23
CA LEU A 47 18.48 -89.02 9.29
C LEU A 47 17.35 -88.25 9.99
N GLU A 48 16.83 -88.78 11.09
CA GLU A 48 15.82 -88.11 11.92
C GLU A 48 16.36 -86.81 12.56
N GLN A 49 17.63 -86.81 12.99
CA GLN A 49 18.31 -85.63 13.54
C GLN A 49 18.57 -84.56 12.47
N ASP A 50 19.09 -84.96 11.30
CA ASP A 50 19.34 -84.03 10.19
C ASP A 50 18.04 -83.41 9.67
N LEU A 51 16.96 -84.19 9.60
CA LEU A 51 15.63 -83.69 9.24
C LEU A 51 15.09 -82.70 10.27
N TYR A 52 15.27 -82.98 11.56
CA TYR A 52 14.90 -82.06 12.63
C TYR A 52 15.68 -80.75 12.54
N LEU A 53 17.00 -80.82 12.34
CA LEU A 53 17.85 -79.63 12.20
C LEU A 53 17.48 -78.80 10.96
N ALA A 54 17.21 -79.46 9.82
CA ALA A 54 16.74 -78.79 8.62
C ALA A 54 15.39 -78.10 8.83
N ALA A 55 14.48 -78.72 9.58
CA ALA A 55 13.20 -78.13 9.95
C ALA A 55 13.36 -76.94 10.91
N GLU A 56 14.26 -77.02 11.89
CA GLU A 56 14.56 -75.93 12.83
C GLU A 56 15.20 -74.72 12.10
N LEU A 57 16.13 -74.97 11.17
CA LEU A 57 16.70 -73.94 10.33
C LEU A 57 15.65 -73.33 9.39
N GLY A 58 14.83 -74.17 8.76
CA GLY A 58 13.73 -73.72 7.90
C GLY A 58 12.73 -72.84 8.66
N LYS A 59 12.38 -73.23 9.89
CA LYS A 59 11.54 -72.42 10.80
C LYS A 59 12.20 -71.08 11.11
N THR A 60 13.49 -71.08 11.48
CA THR A 60 14.24 -69.84 11.78
C THR A 60 14.30 -68.92 10.56
N LEU A 61 14.54 -69.46 9.36
CA LEU A 61 14.57 -68.69 8.12
C LEU A 61 13.20 -68.09 7.79
N LEU A 62 12.12 -68.85 7.98
CA LEU A 62 10.76 -68.35 7.82
C LEU A 62 10.41 -67.25 8.83
N GLU A 63 10.80 -67.41 10.10
CA GLU A 63 10.63 -66.39 11.13
C GLU A 63 11.41 -65.12 10.77
N LYS A 64 12.67 -65.24 10.32
CA LYS A 64 13.47 -64.10 9.85
C LYS A 64 12.86 -63.44 8.61
N ASN A 65 12.35 -64.22 7.67
CA ASN A 65 11.69 -63.69 6.48
C ASN A 65 10.41 -62.92 6.84
N ARG A 66 9.62 -63.46 7.78
CA ARG A 66 8.43 -62.78 8.33
C ARG A 66 8.78 -61.49 9.07
N GLU A 67 9.81 -61.50 9.93
CA GLU A 67 10.28 -60.28 10.61
C GLU A 67 10.72 -59.21 9.60
N MET A 68 11.38 -59.61 8.51
CA MET A 68 11.77 -58.71 7.43
C MET A 68 10.55 -58.15 6.69
N GLU A 69 9.54 -58.98 6.39
CA GLU A 69 8.28 -58.54 5.79
C GLU A 69 7.53 -57.56 6.68
N ASP A 70 7.42 -57.84 7.97
CA ASP A 70 6.78 -56.97 8.96
C ASP A 70 7.53 -55.62 9.05
N SER A 71 8.87 -55.64 9.07
CA SER A 71 9.68 -54.42 9.07
C SER A 71 9.53 -53.60 7.78
N LEU A 72 9.38 -54.26 6.63
CA LEU A 72 9.13 -53.58 5.36
C LEU A 72 7.75 -52.93 5.36
N GLN A 73 6.73 -53.62 5.88
CA GLN A 73 5.38 -53.06 6.01
C GLN A 73 5.36 -51.82 6.91
N GLU A 74 6.07 -51.86 8.05
CA GLU A 74 6.23 -50.69 8.92
C GLU A 74 6.92 -49.53 8.20
N LEU A 75 7.97 -49.81 7.42
CA LEU A 75 8.63 -48.80 6.58
C LEU A 75 7.69 -48.23 5.50
N TYR A 76 6.82 -49.04 4.90
CA TYR A 76 5.81 -48.53 3.95
C TYR A 76 4.81 -47.59 4.62
N LEU A 77 4.27 -47.98 5.79
CA LEU A 77 3.31 -47.14 6.52
C LEU A 77 3.93 -45.81 6.95
N THR A 78 5.15 -45.85 7.52
CA THR A 78 5.86 -44.62 7.91
C THR A 78 6.21 -43.73 6.71
N ASN A 79 6.51 -44.34 5.55
CA ASN A 79 6.73 -43.58 4.33
C ASN A 79 5.45 -42.88 3.85
N GLU A 80 4.30 -43.56 3.89
CA GLU A 80 3.00 -42.96 3.54
C GLU A 80 2.65 -41.79 4.46
N GLU A 81 2.87 -41.92 5.77
CA GLU A 81 2.67 -40.83 6.75
C GLU A 81 3.57 -39.62 6.43
N GLN A 82 4.84 -39.86 6.13
CA GLN A 82 5.78 -38.80 5.74
C GLN A 82 5.35 -38.09 4.45
N VAL A 83 4.84 -38.82 3.46
CA VAL A 83 4.32 -38.22 2.22
C VAL A 83 3.13 -37.32 2.53
N GLN A 84 2.20 -37.76 3.39
CA GLN A 84 1.05 -36.94 3.80
C GLN A 84 1.48 -35.68 4.55
N GLU A 85 2.50 -35.76 5.42
CA GLU A 85 3.06 -34.59 6.11
C GLU A 85 3.69 -33.61 5.12
N ILE A 86 4.48 -34.10 4.15
CA ILE A 86 5.08 -33.26 3.10
C ILE A 86 4.00 -32.55 2.29
N GLU A 87 2.91 -33.24 1.93
CA GLU A 87 1.78 -32.63 1.22
C GLU A 87 1.10 -31.54 2.04
N TYR A 88 0.88 -31.79 3.34
CA TYR A 88 0.27 -30.81 4.23
C TYR A 88 1.15 -29.55 4.36
N LEU A 89 2.45 -29.72 4.62
CA LEU A 89 3.39 -28.60 4.69
C LEU A 89 3.49 -27.87 3.35
N SER A 90 3.43 -28.59 2.23
CA SER A 90 3.44 -27.98 0.89
C SER A 90 2.19 -27.11 0.66
N LYS A 91 1.01 -27.58 1.07
CA LYS A 91 -0.23 -26.79 1.03
C LYS A 91 -0.15 -25.54 1.91
N GLN A 92 0.44 -25.64 3.10
CA GLN A 92 0.68 -24.49 3.97
C GLN A 92 1.63 -23.47 3.32
N LEU A 93 2.70 -23.94 2.68
CA LEU A 93 3.63 -23.07 1.96
C LEU A 93 2.98 -22.39 0.75
N GLU A 94 2.10 -23.07 0.03
CA GLU A 94 1.39 -22.48 -1.11
C GLU A 94 0.45 -21.37 -0.66
N MET A 95 -0.34 -21.61 0.40
CA MET A 95 -1.18 -20.56 1.00
C MET A 95 -0.35 -19.36 1.49
N LEU A 96 0.85 -19.59 2.06
CA LEU A 96 1.76 -18.50 2.45
C LEU A 96 2.29 -17.73 1.23
N ARG A 97 2.53 -18.40 0.10
CA ARG A 97 2.92 -17.75 -1.17
C ARG A 97 1.77 -16.90 -1.70
N GLU A 98 0.55 -17.42 -1.73
CA GLU A 98 -0.64 -16.69 -2.16
C GLU A 98 -0.88 -15.44 -1.30
N MET A 99 -0.79 -15.56 0.03
CA MET A 99 -0.89 -14.41 0.95
C MET A 99 0.21 -13.38 0.68
N ASN A 100 1.45 -13.82 0.46
CA ASN A 100 2.54 -12.91 0.14
C ASN A 100 2.34 -12.20 -1.21
N GLU A 101 1.79 -12.89 -2.22
CA GLU A 101 1.42 -12.29 -3.50
C GLU A 101 0.28 -11.27 -3.33
N GLN A 102 -0.72 -11.57 -2.49
CA GLN A 102 -1.77 -10.62 -2.13
C GLN A 102 -1.20 -9.39 -1.42
N HIS A 103 -0.26 -9.57 -0.49
CA HIS A 103 0.43 -8.46 0.17
C HIS A 103 1.20 -7.60 -0.85
N ALA A 104 1.92 -8.21 -1.80
CA ALA A 104 2.59 -7.48 -2.87
C ALA A 104 1.62 -6.63 -3.69
N LYS A 105 0.45 -7.17 -4.08
CA LYS A 105 -0.60 -6.44 -4.80
C LYS A 105 -1.14 -5.26 -3.99
N VAL A 106 -1.36 -5.43 -2.68
CA VAL A 106 -1.81 -4.34 -1.81
C VAL A 106 -0.74 -3.25 -1.68
N TYR A 107 0.54 -3.61 -1.57
CA TYR A 107 1.63 -2.63 -1.55
C TYR A 107 1.70 -1.84 -2.86
N GLU A 108 1.62 -2.50 -4.01
CA GLU A 108 1.56 -1.84 -5.32
C GLU A 108 0.37 -0.88 -5.43
N GLN A 109 -0.81 -1.29 -4.95
CA GLN A 109 -2.00 -0.44 -4.95
C GLN A 109 -1.83 0.78 -4.02
N LEU A 110 -1.22 0.58 -2.85
CA LEU A 110 -0.93 1.66 -1.91
C LEU A 110 0.06 2.66 -2.52
N ASP A 111 1.11 2.18 -3.19
CA ASP A 111 2.09 3.01 -3.87
C ASP A 111 1.43 3.85 -4.95
N VAL A 112 0.58 3.25 -5.80
CA VAL A 112 -0.18 3.97 -6.83
C VAL A 112 -1.10 5.03 -6.20
N SER A 113 -1.76 4.71 -5.08
CA SER A 113 -2.62 5.66 -4.37
C SER A 113 -1.83 6.81 -3.76
N ALA A 114 -0.67 6.53 -3.15
CA ALA A 114 0.21 7.54 -2.56
C ALA A 114 0.70 8.52 -3.64
N HIS A 115 1.19 8.00 -4.77
CA HIS A 115 1.63 8.84 -5.89
C HIS A 115 0.49 9.69 -6.47
N LYS A 116 -0.73 9.14 -6.59
CA LYS A 116 -1.91 9.93 -7.00
C LYS A 116 -2.21 11.06 -6.03
N LEU A 117 -2.18 10.78 -4.72
CA LEU A 117 -2.41 11.79 -3.69
C LEU A 117 -1.32 12.88 -3.72
N GLU A 118 -0.05 12.51 -3.85
CA GLU A 118 1.06 13.45 -3.99
C GLU A 118 0.88 14.36 -5.21
N LEU A 119 0.53 13.79 -6.36
CA LEU A 119 0.28 14.57 -7.58
C LEU A 119 -0.88 15.55 -7.41
N THR A 120 -2.00 15.11 -6.81
CA THR A 120 -3.14 16.00 -6.53
C THR A 120 -2.78 17.10 -5.53
N ASN A 121 -1.96 16.78 -4.52
CA ASN A 121 -1.49 17.75 -3.54
C ASN A 121 -0.60 18.81 -4.20
N GLN A 122 0.38 18.40 -5.01
CA GLN A 122 1.24 19.31 -5.77
C GLN A 122 0.42 20.24 -6.67
N LYS A 123 -0.59 19.69 -7.36
CA LYS A 123 -1.51 20.48 -8.19
C LYS A 123 -2.29 21.50 -7.37
N LEU A 124 -2.88 21.10 -6.25
CA LEU A 124 -3.62 22.02 -5.36
C LEU A 124 -2.71 23.11 -4.78
N VAL A 125 -1.47 22.77 -4.42
CA VAL A 125 -0.48 23.75 -3.94
C VAL A 125 -0.14 24.74 -5.05
N GLN A 126 0.00 24.28 -6.29
CA GLN A 126 0.26 25.15 -7.44
C GLN A 126 -0.92 26.10 -7.72
N GLU A 127 -2.15 25.59 -7.73
CA GLU A 127 -3.37 26.41 -7.87
C GLU A 127 -3.52 27.40 -6.69
N SER A 128 -3.18 26.97 -5.47
CA SER A 128 -3.15 27.85 -4.29
C SER A 128 -2.11 28.96 -4.44
N LYS A 129 -0.93 28.69 -4.99
CA LYS A 129 0.08 29.72 -5.26
C LYS A 129 -0.39 30.69 -6.35
N GLU A 130 -1.01 30.20 -7.42
CA GLU A 130 -1.52 31.04 -8.51
C GLU A 130 -2.64 31.96 -8.04
N SER A 131 -3.57 31.44 -7.24
CA SER A 131 -4.62 32.25 -6.60
C SER A 131 -4.05 33.26 -5.61
N GLN A 132 -3.06 32.89 -4.80
CA GLN A 132 -2.36 33.83 -3.91
C GLN A 132 -1.71 34.96 -4.70
N GLN A 133 -0.97 34.66 -5.76
CA GLN A 133 -0.38 35.68 -6.63
C GLN A 133 -1.44 36.61 -7.25
N LYS A 134 -2.63 36.10 -7.57
CA LYS A 134 -3.75 36.92 -8.06
C LYS A 134 -4.28 37.84 -6.96
N ILE A 135 -4.42 37.33 -5.73
CA ILE A 135 -4.79 38.15 -4.56
C ILE A 135 -3.75 39.24 -4.36
N ASP A 136 -2.46 38.93 -4.34
CA ASP A 136 -1.39 39.90 -4.11
C ASP A 136 -1.39 41.01 -5.18
N ARG A 137 -1.60 40.66 -6.46
CA ARG A 137 -1.76 41.64 -7.55
C ARG A 137 -2.96 42.56 -7.30
N LEU A 138 -4.11 42.00 -6.95
CA LEU A 138 -5.32 42.78 -6.67
C LEU A 138 -5.16 43.67 -5.42
N THR A 139 -4.55 43.14 -4.35
CA THR A 139 -4.22 43.89 -3.14
C THR A 139 -3.30 45.07 -3.47
N GLY A 140 -2.26 44.86 -4.28
CA GLY A 140 -1.39 45.96 -4.74
C GLY A 140 -2.14 47.04 -5.52
N THR A 141 -3.09 46.67 -6.39
CA THR A 141 -3.94 47.67 -7.08
C THR A 141 -4.87 48.40 -6.12
N MET A 142 -5.39 47.71 -5.09
CA MET A 142 -6.26 48.30 -4.07
C MET A 142 -5.50 49.32 -3.24
N GLU A 143 -4.28 49.00 -2.80
CA GLU A 143 -3.40 49.92 -2.06
C GLU A 143 -3.03 51.14 -2.90
N ALA A 144 -2.71 50.96 -4.19
CA ALA A 144 -2.43 52.09 -5.09
C ALA A 144 -3.64 53.02 -5.23
N LEU A 145 -4.85 52.46 -5.38
CA LEU A 145 -6.10 53.24 -5.41
C LEU A 145 -6.39 53.90 -4.06
N GLN A 146 -6.15 53.22 -2.94
CA GLN A 146 -6.32 53.80 -1.60
C GLN A 146 -5.39 55.00 -1.40
N ASN A 147 -4.13 54.89 -1.79
CA ASN A 147 -3.18 56.01 -1.75
C ASN A 147 -3.65 57.20 -2.61
N GLN A 148 -4.26 56.94 -3.78
CA GLN A 148 -4.86 58.00 -4.60
C GLN A 148 -6.04 58.66 -3.87
N VAL A 149 -6.94 57.89 -3.27
CA VAL A 149 -8.07 58.41 -2.48
C VAL A 149 -7.57 59.23 -1.28
N ASP A 150 -6.57 58.75 -0.56
CA ASP A 150 -6.00 59.44 0.60
C ASP A 150 -5.33 60.75 0.17
N SER A 151 -4.61 60.77 -0.95
CA SER A 151 -4.01 61.98 -1.51
C SER A 151 -5.05 63.02 -1.95
N LEU A 152 -6.13 62.57 -2.59
CA LEU A 152 -7.26 63.42 -2.99
C LEU A 152 -7.99 63.95 -1.75
N THR A 153 -8.17 63.11 -0.72
CA THR A 153 -8.78 63.50 0.55
C THR A 153 -7.95 64.57 1.26
N ALA A 154 -6.62 64.39 1.35
CA ALA A 154 -5.71 65.37 1.89
C ALA A 154 -5.75 66.70 1.12
N ARG A 155 -5.81 66.65 -0.21
CA ARG A 155 -5.95 67.85 -1.06
C ARG A 155 -7.27 68.59 -0.82
N VAL A 156 -8.36 67.84 -0.63
CA VAL A 156 -9.68 68.42 -0.30
C VAL A 156 -9.69 69.01 1.11
N GLU A 157 -9.05 68.37 2.09
CA GLU A 157 -8.89 68.91 3.44
C GLU A 157 -8.04 70.17 3.46
N GLU A 158 -6.95 70.22 2.68
CA GLU A 158 -6.13 71.40 2.48
C GLU A 158 -6.97 72.56 1.93
N LEU A 159 -7.74 72.34 0.86
CA LEU A 159 -8.65 73.34 0.29
C LEU A 159 -9.72 73.80 1.31
N ARG A 160 -10.34 72.87 2.04
CA ARG A 160 -11.30 73.21 3.11
C ARG A 160 -10.67 74.04 4.21
N SER A 161 -9.41 73.77 4.58
CA SER A 161 -8.68 74.55 5.59
C SER A 161 -8.40 75.98 5.11
N LEU A 162 -8.02 76.13 3.83
CA LEU A 162 -7.81 77.43 3.19
C LEU A 162 -9.12 78.21 3.06
N GLU A 163 -10.21 77.55 2.68
CA GLU A 163 -11.55 78.13 2.68
C GLU A 163 -11.97 78.58 4.07
N GLN A 164 -11.71 77.80 5.11
CA GLN A 164 -12.05 78.18 6.49
C GLN A 164 -11.19 79.35 6.97
N LEU A 165 -9.92 79.43 6.57
CA LEU A 165 -9.06 80.59 6.80
C LEU A 165 -9.56 81.82 6.05
N ARG A 166 -10.00 81.68 4.79
CA ARG A 166 -10.64 82.74 4.01
C ARG A 166 -11.93 83.18 4.66
N ALA A 167 -12.84 82.30 5.04
CA ALA A 167 -14.08 82.66 5.72
C ALA A 167 -13.84 83.37 7.07
N ARG A 168 -12.79 82.99 7.82
CA ARG A 168 -12.37 83.71 9.03
C ARG A 168 -11.74 85.07 8.69
N ALA A 169 -10.95 85.15 7.63
CA ALA A 169 -10.35 86.39 7.16
C ALA A 169 -11.40 87.33 6.59
N GLU A 170 -12.40 86.83 5.87
CA GLU A 170 -13.58 87.50 5.34
C GLU A 170 -14.54 87.89 6.45
N GLY A 171 -14.76 87.09 7.49
CA GLY A 171 -15.50 87.54 8.68
C GLY A 171 -14.80 88.73 9.35
N ARG A 172 -13.46 88.67 9.47
CA ARG A 172 -12.65 89.80 9.96
C ARG A 172 -12.56 90.95 8.95
N ALA A 173 -12.63 90.67 7.65
CA ALA A 173 -12.53 91.64 6.58
C ALA A 173 -13.86 92.32 6.34
N ILE A 174 -15.02 91.68 6.37
CA ILE A 174 -16.35 92.30 6.37
C ILE A 174 -16.48 93.25 7.58
N HIS A 175 -15.89 92.91 8.74
CA HIS A 175 -15.74 93.84 9.86
C HIS A 175 -14.75 95.00 9.63
N ARG A 176 -13.88 94.92 8.61
CA ARG A 176 -12.91 95.95 8.20
C ARG A 176 -13.25 96.67 6.88
N THR A 177 -14.00 96.06 5.96
CA THR A 177 -14.30 96.46 4.57
C THR A 177 -15.69 97.06 4.41
N VAL A 178 -16.40 97.32 5.53
CA VAL A 178 -17.19 98.56 5.62
C VAL A 178 -16.30 99.79 5.34
N HIS A 179 -14.96 99.66 5.48
CA HIS A 179 -14.00 100.63 4.98
C HIS A 179 -13.11 100.06 3.84
N SER A 180 -13.41 100.52 2.61
CA SER A 180 -12.50 100.66 1.46
C SER A 180 -12.42 99.51 0.42
N ILE A 181 -12.76 99.88 -0.82
CA ILE A 181 -12.57 99.17 -2.11
C ILE A 181 -11.41 99.85 -2.86
N PRO A 182 -10.51 99.09 -3.51
CA PRO A 182 -10.27 99.28 -4.97
C PRO A 182 -9.99 97.94 -5.69
N CYS A 183 -10.63 97.59 -6.82
CA CYS A 183 -10.60 98.16 -8.17
C CYS A 183 -9.30 97.84 -8.95
N PHE A 184 -9.43 96.91 -9.91
CA PHE A 184 -8.64 96.67 -11.13
C PHE A 184 -7.16 96.26 -11.03
N GLN A 185 -6.87 95.02 -11.42
CA GLN A 185 -5.65 94.70 -12.18
C GLN A 185 -5.83 93.43 -13.03
N GLU A 186 -6.78 93.46 -13.95
CA GLU A 186 -6.61 92.75 -15.22
C GLU A 186 -5.79 93.64 -16.13
N LEU A 187 -4.68 93.12 -16.63
CA LEU A 187 -4.25 93.18 -18.03
C LEU A 187 -2.82 92.63 -18.15
N CYS A 188 -2.61 91.92 -19.27
CA CYS A 188 -1.31 91.63 -19.89
C CYS A 188 -0.49 90.43 -19.36
N GLY A 189 -0.80 89.27 -19.93
CA GLY A 189 0.12 88.14 -20.04
C GLY A 189 -0.07 87.33 -21.33
N VAL A 190 -0.66 87.91 -22.39
CA VAL A 190 -0.62 87.32 -23.73
C VAL A 190 0.68 87.77 -24.38
N GLY A 191 1.62 86.84 -24.57
CA GLY A 191 2.80 87.09 -25.40
C GLY A 191 4.08 86.45 -24.89
N ARG A 192 4.25 85.16 -25.22
CA ARG A 192 5.46 84.55 -25.80
C ARG A 192 5.32 83.03 -25.72
N CYS A 193 4.87 82.41 -26.81
CA CYS A 193 4.83 80.96 -26.97
C CYS A 193 5.63 80.58 -28.22
N GLU A 194 6.95 80.73 -28.15
CA GLU A 194 7.86 80.09 -29.11
C GLU A 194 8.84 79.11 -28.44
N ASP A 195 8.92 79.12 -27.11
CA ASP A 195 9.80 78.21 -26.35
C ASP A 195 9.07 76.97 -25.76
N GLY A 196 7.74 76.96 -25.84
CA GLY A 196 6.89 75.84 -25.37
C GLY A 196 6.67 74.76 -26.43
N ALA A 197 6.74 75.11 -27.72
CA ALA A 197 6.54 74.17 -28.82
C ALA A 197 7.74 73.21 -28.99
N VAL A 198 8.96 73.70 -28.77
CA VAL A 198 10.19 72.88 -28.85
C VAL A 198 10.29 71.92 -27.66
N ARG A 199 9.96 72.38 -26.44
CA ARG A 199 9.91 71.53 -25.25
C ARG A 199 8.82 70.46 -25.31
N ASN A 200 7.68 70.73 -25.96
CA ASN A 200 6.65 69.72 -26.20
C ASN A 200 7.10 68.65 -27.20
N LEU A 201 7.82 69.03 -28.26
CA LEU A 201 8.39 68.06 -29.22
C LEU A 201 9.49 67.19 -28.58
N GLU A 202 10.34 67.76 -27.73
CA GLU A 202 11.36 67.01 -26.97
C GLU A 202 10.71 66.06 -25.94
N ALA A 203 9.62 66.49 -25.29
CA ALA A 203 8.85 65.62 -24.39
C ALA A 203 8.15 64.47 -25.12
N GLU A 204 7.58 64.72 -26.31
CA GLU A 204 7.03 63.64 -27.14
C GLU A 204 8.10 62.69 -27.68
N GLN A 205 9.29 63.20 -28.03
CA GLN A 205 10.42 62.35 -28.42
C GLN A 205 10.86 61.44 -27.26
N HIS A 206 10.99 61.97 -26.05
CA HIS A 206 11.33 61.16 -24.87
C HIS A 206 10.26 60.10 -24.56
N SER A 207 8.98 60.45 -24.70
CA SER A 207 7.86 59.50 -24.51
C SER A 207 7.91 58.36 -25.54
N LEU A 208 8.22 58.66 -26.80
CA LEU A 208 8.35 57.64 -27.86
C LEU A 208 9.61 56.79 -27.69
N GLU A 209 10.68 57.34 -27.11
CA GLU A 209 11.90 56.61 -26.77
C GLU A 209 11.66 55.62 -25.63
N GLU A 210 10.94 56.02 -24.59
CA GLU A 210 10.50 55.14 -23.50
C GLU A 210 9.58 54.01 -24.01
N GLU A 211 8.62 54.34 -24.88
CA GLU A 211 7.78 53.32 -25.52
C GLU A 211 8.59 52.36 -26.40
N ASN A 212 9.59 52.85 -27.14
CA ASN A 212 10.49 51.99 -27.91
C ASN A 212 11.35 51.10 -27.01
N GLU A 213 11.81 51.60 -25.87
CA GLU A 213 12.54 50.80 -24.88
C GLU A 213 11.62 49.73 -24.27
N GLY A 214 10.40 50.10 -23.89
CA GLY A 214 9.39 49.15 -23.42
C GLY A 214 9.03 48.09 -24.46
N LEU A 215 8.92 48.46 -25.74
CA LEU A 215 8.71 47.50 -26.84
C LEU A 215 9.91 46.56 -27.02
N ARG A 216 11.14 47.06 -26.89
CA ARG A 216 12.35 46.22 -26.93
C ARG A 216 12.39 45.24 -25.77
N ASP A 217 12.00 45.66 -24.56
CA ASP A 217 11.90 44.79 -23.39
C ASP A 217 10.83 43.71 -23.58
N VAL A 218 9.66 44.07 -24.13
CA VAL A 218 8.61 43.09 -24.46
C VAL A 218 9.09 42.10 -25.51
N VAL A 219 9.80 42.55 -26.54
CA VAL A 219 10.39 41.65 -27.56
C VAL A 219 11.43 40.73 -26.93
N ALA A 220 12.29 41.23 -26.04
CA ALA A 220 13.27 40.42 -25.32
C ALA A 220 12.59 39.38 -24.41
N ALA A 221 11.53 39.76 -23.68
CA ALA A 221 10.72 38.86 -22.87
C ALA A 221 10.03 37.78 -23.72
N LEU A 222 9.47 38.14 -24.88
CA LEU A 222 8.86 37.19 -25.81
C LEU A 222 9.90 36.22 -26.38
N GLN A 223 11.10 36.70 -26.73
CA GLN A 223 12.19 35.84 -27.18
C GLN A 223 12.63 34.86 -26.09
N ALA A 224 12.77 35.31 -24.84
CA ALA A 224 13.08 34.46 -23.70
C ALA A 224 11.97 33.42 -23.45
N ALA A 225 10.70 33.83 -23.52
CA ALA A 225 9.56 32.92 -23.39
C ALA A 225 9.53 31.86 -24.51
N MET A 226 9.82 32.24 -25.75
CA MET A 226 9.94 31.33 -26.89
C MET A 226 11.09 30.32 -26.71
N CYS A 227 12.23 30.74 -26.17
CA CYS A 227 13.33 29.83 -25.83
C CYS A 227 12.91 28.84 -24.72
N ALA A 228 12.29 29.33 -23.64
CA ALA A 228 11.81 28.47 -22.57
C ALA A 228 10.71 27.48 -23.03
N GLU A 229 9.84 27.88 -23.96
CA GLU A 229 8.88 26.98 -24.61
C GLU A 229 9.58 25.92 -25.46
N ARG A 230 10.64 26.28 -26.21
CA ARG A 230 11.43 25.30 -26.98
C ARG A 230 12.11 24.29 -26.07
N ASP A 231 12.76 24.73 -25.00
CA ASP A 231 13.41 23.83 -24.05
C ASP A 231 12.41 22.87 -23.40
N ARG A 232 11.22 23.37 -23.04
CA ARG A 232 10.13 22.53 -22.53
C ARG A 232 9.62 21.52 -23.55
N ARG A 233 9.47 21.92 -24.81
CA ARG A 233 9.07 21.01 -25.90
C ARG A 233 10.12 19.93 -26.13
N GLU A 234 11.39 20.30 -26.24
CA GLU A 234 12.48 19.33 -26.39
C GLU A 234 12.58 18.40 -25.18
N GLY A 235 12.34 18.90 -23.96
CA GLY A 235 12.24 18.08 -22.75
C GLY A 235 11.15 17.02 -22.88
N ALA A 236 9.93 17.44 -23.24
CA ALA A 236 8.81 16.54 -23.47
C ALA A 236 9.07 15.54 -24.62
N GLU A 237 9.72 15.97 -25.71
CA GLU A 237 10.08 15.09 -26.82
C GLU A 237 11.07 14.00 -26.39
N ARG A 238 12.07 14.33 -25.55
CA ARG A 238 13.00 13.34 -25.00
C ARG A 238 12.28 12.32 -24.10
N GLU A 239 11.35 12.79 -23.27
CA GLU A 239 10.51 11.93 -22.44
C GLU A 239 9.64 11.01 -23.30
N CYS A 240 8.97 11.54 -24.32
CA CYS A 240 8.20 10.73 -25.27
C CYS A 240 9.06 9.69 -25.99
N ALA A 241 10.27 10.05 -26.43
CA ALA A 241 11.20 9.13 -27.07
C ALA A 241 11.63 7.99 -26.12
N HIS A 242 11.91 8.32 -24.86
CA HIS A 242 12.23 7.32 -23.84
C HIS A 242 11.05 6.39 -23.55
N MET A 243 9.83 6.93 -23.42
CA MET A 243 8.61 6.11 -23.23
C MET A 243 8.36 5.17 -24.41
N LEU A 244 8.55 5.65 -25.65
CA LEU A 244 8.44 4.81 -26.85
C LEU A 244 9.46 3.67 -26.85
N GLN A 245 10.70 3.91 -26.41
CA GLN A 245 11.71 2.86 -26.28
C GLN A 245 11.29 1.81 -25.24
N GLN A 246 10.74 2.25 -24.10
CA GLN A 246 10.24 1.32 -23.09
C GLN A 246 9.05 0.50 -23.59
N SER A 247 8.11 1.14 -24.30
CA SER A 247 6.98 0.45 -24.94
C SER A 247 7.46 -0.61 -25.93
N ALA A 248 8.41 -0.28 -26.82
CA ALA A 248 8.98 -1.24 -27.76
C ALA A 248 9.67 -2.43 -27.06
N HIS A 249 10.39 -2.18 -25.96
CA HIS A 249 11.01 -3.25 -25.18
C HIS A 249 9.97 -4.15 -24.48
N LEU A 250 8.87 -3.57 -23.98
CA LEU A 250 7.77 -4.35 -23.40
C LEU A 250 7.05 -5.18 -24.47
N GLU A 251 6.84 -4.63 -25.66
CA GLU A 251 6.28 -5.37 -26.81
C GLU A 251 7.16 -6.57 -27.18
N GLU A 252 8.49 -6.41 -27.22
CA GLU A 252 9.42 -7.52 -27.47
C GLU A 252 9.29 -8.62 -26.40
N ARG A 253 9.20 -8.24 -25.12
CA ARG A 253 9.00 -9.20 -24.02
C ARG A 253 7.65 -9.93 -24.12
N LEU A 254 6.59 -9.23 -24.55
CA LEU A 254 5.28 -9.83 -24.78
C LEU A 254 5.33 -10.83 -25.93
N LEU A 255 6.01 -10.51 -27.04
CA LEU A 255 6.18 -11.45 -28.15
C LEU A 255 6.88 -12.74 -27.72
N VAL A 256 7.89 -12.66 -26.86
CA VAL A 256 8.57 -13.84 -26.30
C VAL A 256 7.62 -14.64 -25.40
N ALA A 257 6.84 -13.97 -24.54
CA ALA A 257 5.86 -14.63 -23.68
C ALA A 257 4.73 -15.31 -24.48
N ASP A 258 4.27 -14.67 -25.56
CA ASP A 258 3.31 -15.25 -26.49
C ASP A 258 3.87 -16.48 -27.20
N GLY A 259 5.17 -16.50 -27.52
CA GLY A 259 5.85 -17.69 -28.03
C GLY A 259 5.80 -18.86 -27.05
N TYR A 260 6.06 -18.63 -25.76
CA TYR A 260 5.92 -19.68 -24.74
C TYR A 260 4.47 -20.14 -24.58
N ARG A 261 3.50 -19.21 -24.64
CA ARG A 261 2.08 -19.54 -24.56
C ARG A 261 1.64 -20.42 -25.74
N GLN A 262 2.10 -20.12 -26.95
CA GLN A 262 1.85 -20.96 -28.13
C GLN A 262 2.45 -22.36 -27.96
N HIS A 263 3.69 -22.45 -27.48
CA HIS A 263 4.34 -23.74 -27.26
C HIS A 263 3.61 -24.60 -26.21
N VAL A 264 3.09 -23.99 -25.14
CA VAL A 264 2.26 -24.71 -24.17
C VAL A 264 0.97 -25.23 -24.82
N LEU A 265 0.30 -24.42 -25.65
CA LEU A 265 -0.90 -24.86 -26.36
C LEU A 265 -0.61 -26.02 -27.32
N GLU A 266 0.53 -26.01 -28.00
CA GLU A 266 1.01 -27.12 -28.84
C GLU A 266 1.23 -28.39 -28.01
N LEU A 267 1.96 -28.30 -26.90
CA LEU A 267 2.19 -29.43 -26.00
C LEU A 267 0.88 -29.98 -25.42
N GLU A 268 -0.07 -29.11 -25.06
CA GLU A 268 -1.38 -29.56 -24.62
C GLU A 268 -2.16 -30.27 -25.74
N ALA A 269 -2.03 -29.84 -27.00
CA ALA A 269 -2.64 -30.53 -28.13
C ALA A 269 -2.00 -31.91 -28.35
N GLU A 270 -0.67 -32.01 -28.30
CA GLU A 270 0.06 -33.29 -28.37
C GLU A 270 -0.35 -34.23 -27.23
N LEU A 271 -0.50 -33.73 -26.00
CA LEU A 271 -1.00 -34.51 -24.88
C LEU A 271 -2.42 -35.03 -25.13
N ARG A 272 -3.32 -34.21 -25.67
CA ARG A 272 -4.68 -34.64 -26.04
C ARG A 272 -4.65 -35.71 -27.13
N GLU A 273 -3.74 -35.64 -28.10
CA GLU A 273 -3.58 -36.67 -29.14
C GLU A 273 -3.05 -37.98 -28.56
N LEU A 274 -2.03 -37.93 -27.70
CA LEU A 274 -1.49 -39.11 -27.02
C LEU A 274 -2.53 -39.77 -26.11
N GLN A 275 -3.36 -38.97 -25.42
CA GLN A 275 -4.48 -39.48 -24.63
C GLN A 275 -5.53 -40.16 -25.50
N GLN A 276 -5.83 -39.64 -26.70
CA GLN A 276 -6.75 -40.30 -27.63
C GLN A 276 -6.17 -41.62 -28.16
N LEU A 277 -4.88 -41.65 -28.53
CA LEU A 277 -4.21 -42.89 -28.96
C LEU A 277 -4.09 -43.92 -27.82
N GLY A 278 -3.88 -43.45 -26.59
CA GLY A 278 -3.88 -44.27 -25.37
C GLY A 278 -5.27 -44.75 -24.98
N GLY A 279 -6.31 -43.94 -25.19
CA GLY A 279 -7.72 -44.28 -24.97
C GLY A 279 -8.24 -45.30 -25.96
N VAL A 280 -7.82 -45.23 -27.23
CA VAL A 280 -8.12 -46.27 -28.23
C VAL A 280 -7.40 -47.59 -27.91
N ARG A 281 -6.22 -47.53 -27.27
CA ARG A 281 -5.48 -48.73 -26.81
C ARG A 281 -5.97 -49.25 -25.44
N GLY A 282 -6.59 -48.40 -24.63
CA GLY A 282 -7.16 -48.70 -23.31
C GLY A 282 -8.62 -49.15 -23.35
N ALA A 283 -9.37 -48.83 -24.41
CA ALA A 283 -10.74 -49.30 -24.63
C ALA A 283 -10.81 -50.84 -24.80
N ASP A 284 -9.72 -51.49 -25.23
CA ASP A 284 -9.62 -52.96 -25.29
C ASP A 284 -9.26 -53.62 -23.94
N ARG A 285 -8.99 -52.83 -22.88
CA ARG A 285 -8.64 -53.35 -21.54
C ARG A 285 -9.60 -52.93 -20.42
N ALA A 286 -10.68 -52.23 -20.72
CA ALA A 286 -11.67 -51.80 -19.74
C ALA A 286 -12.95 -52.64 -19.83
N ASN A 287 -12.87 -53.93 -19.53
CA ASN A 287 -14.03 -54.68 -19.03
C ASN A 287 -13.60 -55.49 -17.81
N GLY A 288 -13.60 -54.85 -16.66
CA GLY A 288 -13.27 -55.49 -15.40
C GLY A 288 -13.05 -54.49 -14.28
N VAL A 289 -13.96 -54.53 -13.33
CA VAL A 289 -13.92 -53.94 -11.98
C VAL A 289 -14.56 -52.55 -11.85
N SER A 290 -15.70 -52.59 -11.16
CA SER A 290 -16.54 -51.51 -10.73
C SER A 290 -15.97 -50.77 -9.51
N ASP A 291 -16.57 -49.61 -9.26
CA ASP A 291 -16.72 -48.92 -7.98
C ASP A 291 -15.64 -47.91 -7.58
N THR A 292 -15.73 -46.71 -8.16
CA THR A 292 -15.60 -45.44 -7.41
C THR A 292 -16.51 -44.37 -8.05
N PRO A 293 -17.34 -43.63 -7.29
CA PRO A 293 -18.12 -42.53 -7.86
C PRO A 293 -17.24 -41.29 -7.99
N THR A 294 -16.85 -41.00 -9.23
CA THR A 294 -16.25 -39.75 -9.66
C THR A 294 -17.27 -38.61 -9.55
N VAL A 295 -17.05 -37.67 -8.62
CA VAL A 295 -17.64 -36.33 -8.68
C VAL A 295 -16.50 -35.32 -8.73
N LEU A 296 -15.91 -35.19 -9.90
CA LEU A 296 -15.19 -34.00 -10.32
C LEU A 296 -15.97 -33.41 -11.51
N ALA A 297 -17.03 -32.69 -11.18
CA ALA A 297 -17.63 -31.73 -12.10
C ALA A 297 -16.90 -30.39 -11.89
N LEU A 298 -15.75 -30.23 -12.54
CA LEU A 298 -15.22 -28.91 -12.85
C LEU A 298 -16.00 -28.41 -14.07
N SER A 299 -16.93 -27.49 -13.84
CA SER A 299 -17.56 -26.71 -14.90
C SER A 299 -16.84 -25.37 -14.99
N GLU A 300 -15.62 -25.38 -15.53
CA GLU A 300 -14.98 -24.20 -16.09
C GLU A 300 -15.27 -24.15 -17.58
N GLY A 301 -16.30 -23.39 -17.96
CA GLY A 301 -16.57 -23.04 -19.34
C GLY A 301 -15.99 -21.65 -19.62
N HIS A 302 -14.89 -21.59 -20.37
CA HIS A 302 -14.36 -20.37 -20.95
C HIS A 302 -15.21 -19.88 -22.13
N ALA A 303 -15.43 -18.56 -22.15
CA ALA A 303 -15.47 -17.61 -23.27
C ALA A 303 -16.28 -17.92 -24.54
N ARG A 304 -17.09 -16.94 -24.98
CA ARG A 304 -17.07 -16.43 -26.37
C ARG A 304 -17.86 -15.12 -26.55
N GLU A 305 -17.15 -14.03 -26.88
CA GLU A 305 -17.67 -13.02 -27.81
C GLU A 305 -17.63 -13.58 -29.23
N GLU A 306 -18.63 -13.25 -30.05
CA GLU A 306 -18.53 -13.00 -31.50
C GLU A 306 -19.94 -12.64 -32.00
N GLY A 307 -20.03 -11.54 -32.75
CA GLY A 307 -21.27 -11.02 -33.29
C GLY A 307 -21.76 -11.77 -34.54
N ALA A 308 -23.06 -11.63 -34.83
CA ALA A 308 -23.62 -11.36 -36.15
C ALA A 308 -25.15 -11.53 -36.13
N GLU A 309 -25.84 -10.48 -36.57
CA GLU A 309 -27.24 -10.38 -37.04
C GLU A 309 -27.81 -11.65 -37.72
N PRO A 310 -29.13 -11.89 -37.62
CA PRO A 310 -30.01 -11.37 -38.68
C PRO A 310 -31.41 -10.87 -38.22
N LYS A 311 -31.78 -9.68 -38.73
CA LYS A 311 -33.07 -9.31 -39.37
C LYS A 311 -34.28 -10.26 -39.17
N GLY A 312 -35.39 -9.66 -38.72
CA GLY A 312 -36.57 -9.55 -39.60
C GLY A 312 -37.97 -9.58 -38.97
N LYS A 313 -38.65 -8.41 -39.10
CA LYS A 313 -40.11 -8.12 -39.10
C LYS A 313 -40.80 -8.09 -37.74
N GLY A 314 -41.56 -7.07 -37.36
CA GLY A 314 -42.06 -5.81 -37.94
C GLY A 314 -42.90 -5.15 -36.82
N GLY A 315 -43.29 -3.88 -36.77
CA GLY A 315 -43.39 -2.74 -37.66
C GLY A 315 -44.47 -1.86 -37.02
N GLY A 316 -44.28 -0.54 -36.95
CA GLY A 316 -45.35 0.37 -36.48
C GLY A 316 -44.91 1.71 -35.87
N THR A 317 -44.33 2.57 -36.71
CA THR A 317 -44.53 4.04 -36.81
C THR A 317 -45.01 4.87 -35.61
N GLY A 318 -44.28 5.97 -35.32
CA GLY A 318 -44.84 7.19 -34.75
C GLY A 318 -43.81 8.17 -34.19
N LEU A 319 -43.39 9.15 -35.00
CA LEU A 319 -42.58 10.33 -34.64
C LEU A 319 -43.37 11.36 -33.81
N VAL A 320 -42.64 12.17 -33.03
CA VAL A 320 -42.82 13.61 -32.65
C VAL A 320 -42.52 13.83 -31.15
N GLY A 321 -41.55 14.72 -30.83
CA GLY A 321 -41.25 15.21 -29.46
C GLY A 321 -42.21 16.32 -29.01
N PRO A 322 -41.89 17.22 -28.05
CA PRO A 322 -40.84 17.26 -27.03
C PRO A 322 -41.41 17.46 -25.59
N ASP A 323 -40.52 17.81 -24.65
CA ASP A 323 -40.74 18.51 -23.36
C ASP A 323 -41.02 17.77 -22.02
N SER A 324 -40.20 18.21 -21.06
CA SER A 324 -40.44 18.36 -19.61
C SER A 324 -40.20 17.18 -18.66
N ALA A 325 -39.06 17.30 -17.97
CA ALA A 325 -38.90 17.25 -16.51
C ALA A 325 -39.47 16.07 -15.71
N SER A 326 -38.57 15.31 -15.08
CA SER A 326 -38.52 15.27 -13.60
C SER A 326 -37.23 14.60 -13.11
N VAL A 327 -36.37 15.42 -12.51
CA VAL A 327 -35.32 15.00 -11.59
C VAL A 327 -35.98 14.30 -10.40
N HIS A 328 -35.52 13.09 -10.05
CA HIS A 328 -35.61 12.61 -8.67
C HIS A 328 -34.40 11.73 -8.34
N LYS A 329 -33.51 12.31 -7.53
CA LYS A 329 -32.59 11.57 -6.65
C LYS A 329 -33.42 10.95 -5.54
N SER A 330 -33.22 9.68 -5.22
CA SER A 330 -33.55 9.14 -3.90
C SER A 330 -32.76 7.86 -3.61
N CYS A 331 -31.96 7.90 -2.55
CA CYS A 331 -31.43 6.72 -1.89
C CYS A 331 -32.54 5.98 -1.13
N SER A 332 -32.32 4.68 -0.84
CA SER A 332 -32.57 3.96 0.44
C SER A 332 -33.10 2.54 0.20
N ASP A 333 -32.22 1.56 0.38
CA ASP A 333 -32.27 0.64 1.53
C ASP A 333 -33.68 0.18 2.00
N THR A 334 -34.27 -0.84 1.36
CA THR A 334 -35.37 -1.67 1.91
C THR A 334 -35.51 -2.98 1.10
N ALA A 335 -34.61 -3.94 1.30
CA ALA A 335 -34.73 -5.27 0.69
C ALA A 335 -34.45 -6.45 1.64
N LEU A 336 -34.38 -6.22 2.97
CA LEU A 336 -34.09 -7.27 3.97
C LEU A 336 -35.14 -7.39 5.09
N ASN A 337 -36.39 -6.97 4.84
CA ASN A 337 -37.49 -7.15 5.81
C ASN A 337 -38.63 -8.06 5.31
N ALA A 338 -38.49 -8.67 4.14
CA ALA A 338 -39.51 -9.56 3.56
C ALA A 338 -39.34 -11.06 3.91
N ILE A 339 -38.30 -11.43 4.65
CA ILE A 339 -38.00 -12.85 5.00
C ILE A 339 -38.25 -13.14 6.50
N ALA A 340 -38.42 -12.12 7.35
CA ALA A 340 -38.58 -12.29 8.80
C ALA A 340 -40.05 -12.37 9.29
N GLY A 341 -41.04 -12.36 8.39
CA GLY A 341 -42.46 -12.23 8.74
C GLY A 341 -43.32 -13.39 8.27
N ARG A 342 -43.04 -14.64 8.70
CA ARG A 342 -44.00 -15.74 8.52
C ARG A 342 -43.90 -16.81 9.61
N ASP A 343 -44.32 -16.46 10.81
CA ASP A 343 -44.69 -17.47 11.81
C ASP A 343 -46.08 -18.05 11.50
N ALA A 344 -46.17 -19.37 11.42
CA ALA A 344 -47.38 -20.13 11.75
C ALA A 344 -46.99 -21.29 12.69
N PRO A 345 -47.77 -21.54 13.77
CA PRO A 345 -47.29 -22.25 14.95
C PRO A 345 -47.67 -23.74 14.94
N GLY A 346 -46.81 -24.59 15.51
CA GLY A 346 -47.24 -25.95 15.87
C GLY A 346 -46.14 -26.96 16.19
N ARG A 347 -46.00 -27.26 17.49
CA ARG A 347 -45.47 -28.52 18.07
C ARG A 347 -43.98 -28.85 17.83
N LYS A 348 -43.16 -28.64 18.86
CA LYS A 348 -42.91 -29.60 19.96
C LYS A 348 -42.00 -28.97 21.02
N SER A 349 -42.52 -28.93 22.24
CA SER A 349 -41.79 -28.69 23.48
C SER A 349 -41.07 -29.97 23.90
N ALA A 350 -39.75 -29.91 24.06
CA ALA A 350 -38.90 -30.72 24.96
C ALA A 350 -37.45 -30.29 24.71
N GLY A 351 -36.61 -29.94 25.67
CA GLY A 351 -36.70 -29.84 27.11
C GLY A 351 -35.37 -29.22 27.57
N TYR A 352 -35.40 -28.45 28.64
CA TYR A 352 -34.20 -27.93 29.26
C TYR A 352 -33.37 -29.08 29.86
N GLY A 353 -32.07 -29.07 29.60
CA GLY A 353 -31.06 -29.84 30.31
C GLY A 353 -29.81 -28.98 30.47
N PRO A 354 -29.43 -28.59 31.70
CA PRO A 354 -28.21 -27.85 31.95
C PRO A 354 -27.04 -28.84 32.01
N ARG A 355 -26.04 -28.69 31.15
CA ARG A 355 -24.74 -29.32 31.37
C ARG A 355 -23.59 -28.37 31.07
N ALA A 356 -22.74 -28.31 32.09
CA ALA A 356 -21.48 -27.61 32.15
C ALA A 356 -20.43 -28.23 31.21
N ASN A 357 -19.45 -27.38 30.89
CA ASN A 357 -18.11 -27.66 30.40
C ASN A 357 -17.97 -28.24 28.99
N GLY A 358 -17.68 -27.34 28.05
CA GLY A 358 -16.49 -27.41 27.20
C GLY A 358 -16.43 -28.54 26.19
N MET A 359 -17.09 -28.37 25.05
CA MET A 359 -16.60 -28.67 23.69
C MET A 359 -17.56 -27.98 22.69
N PRO A 360 -17.11 -27.10 21.77
CA PRO A 360 -17.97 -26.57 20.73
C PRO A 360 -18.13 -27.63 19.63
N GLY A 361 -19.12 -28.50 19.81
CA GLY A 361 -19.57 -29.43 18.78
C GLY A 361 -20.42 -28.69 17.75
N GLN A 362 -19.85 -28.51 16.55
CA GLN A 362 -20.48 -28.86 15.28
C GLN A 362 -21.91 -28.35 15.07
N GLY A 363 -22.02 -27.11 14.58
CA GLY A 363 -23.29 -26.53 14.14
C GLY A 363 -23.30 -25.01 13.94
N MET A 364 -22.19 -24.31 14.19
CA MET A 364 -22.08 -22.87 13.98
C MET A 364 -21.15 -22.62 12.78
N SER A 365 -21.56 -21.74 11.87
CA SER A 365 -20.74 -21.30 10.74
C SER A 365 -19.40 -20.77 11.24
N ILE A 366 -18.31 -21.11 10.55
CA ILE A 366 -16.94 -20.63 10.85
C ILE A 366 -16.91 -19.11 11.00
N LEU A 367 -17.72 -18.37 10.23
CA LEU A 367 -17.86 -16.91 10.38
C LEU A 367 -18.39 -16.51 11.75
N ARG A 368 -19.36 -17.23 12.31
CA ARG A 368 -19.94 -16.92 13.61
C ARG A 368 -18.97 -17.23 14.75
N GLU A 369 -18.18 -18.29 14.62
CA GLU A 369 -17.11 -18.59 15.58
C GLU A 369 -16.01 -17.53 15.52
N VAL A 370 -15.62 -17.08 14.32
CA VAL A 370 -14.67 -15.98 14.13
C VAL A 370 -15.25 -14.67 14.68
N ASP A 371 -16.53 -14.38 14.46
CA ASP A 371 -17.21 -13.21 15.01
C ASP A 371 -17.27 -13.29 16.55
N GLU A 372 -17.61 -14.44 17.12
CA GLU A 372 -17.60 -14.64 18.58
C GLU A 372 -16.19 -14.49 19.16
N GLN A 373 -15.16 -14.98 18.46
CA GLN A 373 -13.77 -14.76 18.83
C GLN A 373 -13.34 -13.29 18.70
N TYR A 374 -13.81 -12.59 17.68
CA TYR A 374 -13.55 -11.16 17.47
C TYR A 374 -14.22 -10.30 18.56
N HIS A 375 -15.47 -10.62 18.91
CA HIS A 375 -16.18 -9.94 20.00
C HIS A 375 -15.56 -10.25 21.37
N ALA A 376 -15.17 -11.50 21.63
CA ALA A 376 -14.45 -11.86 22.87
C ALA A 376 -13.09 -11.15 22.96
N LEU A 377 -12.39 -11.00 21.83
CA LEU A 377 -11.14 -10.25 21.77
C LEU A 377 -11.37 -8.74 21.99
N LEU A 378 -12.40 -8.16 21.38
CA LEU A 378 -12.82 -6.77 21.63
C LEU A 378 -13.13 -6.54 23.11
N GLU A 379 -13.91 -7.41 23.75
CA GLU A 379 -14.19 -7.32 25.18
C GLU A 379 -12.91 -7.39 26.02
N ARG A 380 -11.93 -8.22 25.65
CA ARG A 380 -10.62 -8.28 26.32
C ARG A 380 -9.81 -7.00 26.13
N TYR A 381 -9.84 -6.39 24.95
CA TYR A 381 -9.21 -5.10 24.70
C TYR A 381 -9.89 -3.97 25.47
N GLU A 382 -11.22 -3.96 25.54
CA GLU A 382 -12.00 -3.01 26.34
C GLU A 382 -11.74 -3.20 27.85
N GLU A 383 -11.64 -4.44 28.33
CA GLU A 383 -11.21 -4.75 29.70
C GLU A 383 -9.79 -4.25 29.97
N LEU A 384 -8.87 -4.38 29.01
CA LEU A 384 -7.47 -3.93 29.16
C LEU A 384 -7.38 -2.41 29.14
N LEU A 385 -8.09 -1.74 28.23
CA LEU A 385 -8.23 -0.29 28.20
C LEU A 385 -8.90 0.23 29.48
N GLY A 386 -9.92 -0.49 29.97
CA GLY A 386 -10.56 -0.23 31.26
C GLY A 386 -9.59 -0.40 32.43
N LYS A 387 -8.70 -1.40 32.40
CA LYS A 387 -7.63 -1.57 33.41
C LYS A 387 -6.57 -0.47 33.32
N CYS A 388 -6.20 -0.01 32.13
CA CYS A 388 -5.29 1.13 31.98
C CYS A 388 -5.91 2.42 32.53
N ARG A 389 -7.17 2.71 32.19
CA ARG A 389 -7.92 3.85 32.75
C ARG A 389 -8.09 3.72 34.26
N ARG A 390 -8.47 2.54 34.76
CA ARG A 390 -8.57 2.30 36.21
C ARG A 390 -7.22 2.35 36.92
N ARG A 391 -6.10 2.04 36.27
CA ARG A 391 -4.75 2.18 36.84
C ARG A 391 -4.34 3.65 36.91
N GLU A 392 -4.71 4.44 35.91
CA GLU A 392 -4.60 5.90 35.90
C GLU A 392 -5.46 6.51 37.02
N ASP A 393 -6.74 6.12 37.13
CA ASP A 393 -7.66 6.56 38.18
C ASP A 393 -7.23 6.09 39.59
N SER A 394 -6.69 4.87 39.71
CA SER A 394 -6.15 4.34 40.99
C SER A 394 -4.87 5.07 41.42
N LEU A 395 -4.08 5.60 40.48
CA LEU A 395 -2.95 6.50 40.75
C LEU A 395 -3.42 7.92 41.07
N HIS A 396 -4.55 8.38 40.52
CA HIS A 396 -5.18 9.67 40.82
C HIS A 396 -5.99 9.71 42.13
N HIS A 397 -6.02 8.63 42.91
CA HIS A 397 -6.76 8.56 44.18
C HIS A 397 -5.88 8.45 45.45
N ALA A 398 -4.55 8.57 45.33
CA ALA A 398 -3.63 8.66 46.48
C ALA A 398 -3.04 10.07 46.74
N GLY A 399 -3.48 11.09 46.00
CA GLY A 399 -3.04 12.48 46.15
C GLY A 399 -4.21 13.44 46.30
N VAL A 400 -4.50 13.79 47.55
CA VAL A 400 -5.19 15.02 48.02
C VAL A 400 -6.43 15.46 47.23
N GLN A 401 -7.59 15.12 47.79
CA GLN A 401 -8.82 15.87 47.60
C GLN A 401 -8.63 17.34 48.02
N THR A 402 -8.65 18.27 47.06
CA THR A 402 -9.18 19.61 47.31
C THR A 402 -10.46 19.80 46.52
N SER A 403 -11.44 20.32 47.24
CA SER A 403 -12.84 20.46 46.94
C SER A 403 -13.20 21.31 45.72
N ARG A 404 -14.17 20.76 44.98
CA ARG A 404 -15.37 21.36 44.37
C ARG A 404 -15.31 22.03 42.98
N PRO A 405 -16.46 21.93 42.24
CA PRO A 405 -16.59 22.14 40.81
C PRO A 405 -17.34 23.46 40.49
N VAL A 406 -17.81 23.63 39.24
CA VAL A 406 -18.62 24.74 38.66
C VAL A 406 -17.74 25.66 37.79
N SER A 407 -18.04 26.06 36.55
CA SER A 407 -19.27 26.06 35.74
C SER A 407 -18.91 25.98 34.25
N ARG A 408 -19.84 25.44 33.47
CA ARG A 408 -19.96 25.70 32.02
C ARG A 408 -20.33 27.17 31.73
N ASP A 409 -19.86 27.62 30.57
CA ASP A 409 -20.29 28.71 29.68
C ASP A 409 -20.28 30.17 30.17
N SER A 410 -19.62 31.04 29.39
CA SER A 410 -20.26 32.19 28.71
C SER A 410 -19.32 32.88 27.72
N SER A 411 -19.75 32.91 26.46
CA SER A 411 -19.32 33.77 25.36
C SER A 411 -19.46 35.27 25.69
N THR A 412 -18.58 36.12 25.15
CA THR A 412 -18.89 37.33 24.34
C THR A 412 -17.75 38.37 24.32
N ARG A 413 -17.38 38.81 23.11
CA ARG A 413 -16.94 40.16 22.69
C ARG A 413 -15.66 40.76 23.30
N ASP A 414 -14.97 41.72 22.70
CA ASP A 414 -14.67 42.16 21.33
C ASP A 414 -13.64 43.30 21.52
N CYS A 415 -12.67 43.39 20.62
CA CYS A 415 -11.96 44.59 20.16
C CYS A 415 -11.18 45.50 21.17
N THR A 416 -9.89 45.72 20.89
CA THR A 416 -9.37 46.93 20.19
C THR A 416 -7.95 47.29 20.64
N SER A 417 -7.05 47.31 19.65
CA SER A 417 -5.93 48.24 19.38
C SER A 417 -5.32 49.06 20.54
N LEU A 418 -3.98 49.05 20.62
CA LEU A 418 -3.11 50.21 20.31
C LEU A 418 -1.63 49.89 20.63
N VAL A 419 -0.78 50.19 19.65
CA VAL A 419 0.70 50.25 19.64
C VAL A 419 1.05 51.75 19.41
N PRO A 420 2.28 52.31 19.53
CA PRO A 420 3.52 52.10 20.33
C PRO A 420 3.80 53.42 21.17
N PRO A 421 5.01 54.02 21.40
CA PRO A 421 6.47 53.73 21.15
C PRO A 421 7.42 54.20 22.32
N PRO A 422 8.75 54.49 22.15
CA PRO A 422 9.86 53.81 21.44
C PRO A 422 11.24 53.79 22.20
N SER A 423 12.24 53.20 21.51
CA SER A 423 13.65 53.65 21.37
C SER A 423 14.72 53.29 22.42
N ALA A 424 15.75 52.55 21.98
CA ALA A 424 17.15 52.99 21.77
C ALA A 424 18.08 51.75 21.72
N VAL A 425 18.62 51.39 20.54
CA VAL A 425 19.98 51.71 20.06
C VAL A 425 21.12 51.14 20.92
N ALA A 426 21.83 50.13 20.38
CA ALA A 426 23.31 50.12 20.20
C ALA A 426 23.88 48.68 20.21
N THR A 427 24.23 48.17 19.04
CA THR A 427 25.41 47.29 18.86
C THR A 427 26.70 48.11 18.99
N PRO A 428 27.84 47.48 19.35
CA PRO A 428 28.79 47.19 18.29
C PRO A 428 29.43 45.79 18.39
N ALA A 429 30.10 45.47 17.29
CA ALA A 429 30.64 44.19 16.91
C ALA A 429 32.06 43.90 17.43
N SER A 430 32.46 42.64 17.17
CA SER A 430 33.81 42.17 16.82
C SER A 430 34.65 41.56 17.93
N GLY A 431 35.10 40.32 17.68
CA GLY A 431 36.10 39.62 18.49
C GLY A 431 36.08 38.12 18.23
N ALA A 432 36.85 37.69 17.23
CA ALA A 432 37.13 36.29 16.92
C ALA A 432 37.90 35.58 18.06
N ALA A 433 37.65 34.28 18.26
CA ALA A 433 38.67 33.22 18.43
C ALA A 433 38.03 31.89 18.88
N GLU A 434 38.45 30.82 18.22
CA GLU A 434 38.24 29.41 18.57
C GLU A 434 38.76 29.05 19.97
N GLY A 435 38.19 27.99 20.56
CA GLY A 435 39.01 27.06 21.35
C GLY A 435 38.42 26.51 22.66
N VAL A 436 37.70 25.39 22.54
CA VAL A 436 37.76 24.14 23.35
C VAL A 436 37.80 24.17 24.90
N ASP A 437 36.78 23.51 25.46
CA ASP A 437 36.70 22.64 26.66
C ASP A 437 37.33 23.00 28.02
N ALA A 438 36.46 22.85 29.04
CA ALA A 438 36.64 22.34 30.41
C ALA A 438 36.23 23.37 31.49
N GLN A 439 35.45 23.11 32.54
CA GLN A 439 34.74 21.94 33.08
C GLN A 439 34.01 22.41 34.36
N ALA A 440 32.91 21.73 34.75
CA ALA A 440 32.28 21.66 36.09
C ALA A 440 31.54 22.92 36.62
N GLU A 441 30.19 22.87 36.71
CA GLU A 441 29.38 22.40 37.86
C GLU A 441 29.28 23.40 39.02
N THR A 442 28.05 23.86 39.28
CA THR A 442 27.32 24.15 40.55
C THR A 442 26.08 24.97 40.13
N GLU A 443 24.89 24.36 40.02
CA GLU A 443 23.78 24.43 41.02
C GLU A 443 23.46 25.89 41.43
N GLU A 444 22.25 26.43 41.46
CA GLU A 444 20.89 25.92 41.57
C GLU A 444 19.95 27.15 41.36
N GLY A 445 18.82 27.03 40.67
CA GLY A 445 17.57 27.37 41.32
C GLY A 445 16.56 28.18 40.49
N GLY A 446 15.44 27.53 40.15
CA GLY A 446 14.12 28.16 40.23
C GLY A 446 13.42 28.55 38.93
N ARG A 447 12.77 27.58 38.24
CA ARG A 447 11.33 27.63 37.90
C ARG A 447 10.90 26.44 37.05
N ALA A 448 9.74 25.90 37.41
CA ALA A 448 8.89 24.97 36.67
C ALA A 448 9.49 23.59 36.39
N GLY A 449 8.82 22.56 36.92
CA GLY A 449 9.17 21.15 36.73
C GLY A 449 9.33 20.81 35.26
N HIS A 450 10.58 20.68 34.84
CA HIS A 450 10.92 20.02 33.60
C HIS A 450 10.75 18.53 33.85
N HIS A 451 9.58 17.99 33.53
CA HIS A 451 9.45 16.58 33.22
C HIS A 451 10.43 16.31 32.08
N THR A 452 11.60 15.74 32.37
CA THR A 452 12.48 15.28 31.31
C THR A 452 11.73 14.16 30.60
N PRO A 453 11.43 14.31 29.31
CA PRO A 453 10.64 13.31 28.59
C PRO A 453 11.40 11.98 28.54
N GLU A 454 10.66 10.88 28.62
CA GLU A 454 11.21 9.51 28.77
C GLU A 454 12.25 9.16 27.70
N TYR A 455 12.10 9.72 26.49
CA TYR A 455 13.09 9.55 25.42
C TYR A 455 14.49 10.06 25.83
N LYS A 456 14.61 11.13 26.63
CA LYS A 456 15.93 11.62 27.11
C LYS A 456 16.59 10.66 28.09
N ALA A 457 15.81 9.97 28.92
CA ALA A 457 16.34 8.93 29.82
C ALA A 457 16.79 7.70 29.01
N LEU A 458 15.97 7.27 28.04
CA LEU A 458 16.31 6.20 27.10
C LEU A 458 17.56 6.52 26.27
N PHE A 459 17.72 7.75 25.77
CA PHE A 459 18.95 8.13 25.05
C PHE A 459 20.18 8.06 25.95
N LYS A 460 20.09 8.48 27.22
CA LYS A 460 21.20 8.35 28.17
C LYS A 460 21.52 6.88 28.45
N GLU A 461 20.52 6.02 28.57
CA GLU A 461 20.69 4.59 28.79
C GLU A 461 21.30 3.90 27.56
N ILE A 462 20.78 4.16 26.36
CA ILE A 462 21.29 3.65 25.08
C ILE A 462 22.75 4.08 24.90
N PHE A 463 23.06 5.35 25.14
CA PHE A 463 24.44 5.85 24.99
C PHE A 463 25.39 5.22 26.01
N SER A 464 24.93 5.01 27.24
CA SER A 464 25.67 4.29 28.28
C SER A 464 25.90 2.83 27.89
N HIS A 465 24.90 2.17 27.30
CA HIS A 465 24.99 0.78 26.85
C HIS A 465 25.95 0.63 25.66
N ILE A 466 25.91 1.57 24.71
CA ILE A 466 26.84 1.63 23.57
C ILE A 466 28.26 1.88 24.06
N GLN A 467 28.47 2.77 25.03
CA GLN A 467 29.80 3.00 25.62
C GLN A 467 30.33 1.77 26.34
N LYS A 468 29.52 1.09 27.15
CA LYS A 468 29.88 -0.19 27.79
C LYS A 468 30.26 -1.25 26.74
N SER A 469 29.45 -1.42 25.70
CA SER A 469 29.73 -2.34 24.59
C SER A 469 31.03 -1.99 23.85
N LYS A 470 31.33 -0.70 23.66
CA LYS A 470 32.58 -0.24 23.04
C LYS A 470 33.80 -0.57 23.90
N VAL A 471 33.70 -0.48 25.22
CA VAL A 471 34.77 -0.87 26.15
C VAL A 471 34.94 -2.39 26.19
N ASP A 472 33.86 -3.17 26.22
CA ASP A 472 33.91 -4.64 26.19
C ASP A 472 34.46 -5.19 24.87
N ARG A 473 34.12 -4.58 23.74
CA ARG A 473 34.73 -4.93 22.45
C ARG A 473 36.23 -4.63 22.43
N LYS A 474 36.67 -3.52 23.03
CA LYS A 474 38.10 -3.19 23.15
C LYS A 474 38.83 -4.17 24.08
N SER A 475 38.24 -4.54 25.22
CA SER A 475 38.84 -5.49 26.17
C SER A 475 38.91 -6.91 25.59
N CYS A 476 37.88 -7.36 24.88
CA CYS A 476 37.89 -8.65 24.17
C CYS A 476 38.91 -8.68 23.02
N LYS A 477 39.12 -7.55 22.32
CA LYS A 477 40.12 -7.45 21.24
C LYS A 477 41.54 -7.47 21.79
N ALA A 478 41.79 -6.82 22.94
CA ALA A 478 43.08 -6.88 23.65
C ALA A 478 43.38 -8.27 24.23
N ARG A 479 42.36 -9.02 24.67
CA ARG A 479 42.52 -10.42 25.12
C ARG A 479 42.83 -11.39 23.98
N LYS A 480 42.35 -11.12 22.76
CA LYS A 480 42.63 -11.93 21.57
C LYS A 480 44.01 -11.65 20.94
N SER A 481 44.65 -10.51 21.24
CA SER A 481 46.01 -10.19 20.76
C SER A 481 47.13 -10.65 21.70
N ASN A 482 46.80 -11.08 22.92
CA ASN A 482 47.76 -11.56 23.94
C ASN A 482 47.79 -13.09 24.07
N LYS A 483 47.26 -13.79 23.07
CA LYS A 483 47.24 -15.26 22.94
C LYS A 483 47.67 -15.59 21.53
#